data_AF-A0A0Q7E2F8-F1
#
_entry.id   AF-A0A0Q7E2F8-F1
#
_cell.length_a   1.000
_cell.length_b   1.000
_cell.length_c   1.000
_cell.angle_alpha   90.00
_cell.angle_beta   90.00
_cell.angle_gamma   90.00
#
_symmetry.space_group_name_H-M   'P 1'
#
loop_
_entity.id
_entity.type
_entity.pdbx_description
1 polymer ?
#
loop_
_entity_poly.entity_id
_entity_poly.type
_entity_poly.pdbx_seq_one_letter_code
_entity_poly.pdbx_strand_id
1 'polypeptide(L)'
;MLGGLLLLALVTGPVSAQDAPVAAEPLQIGPANDSPQPWAINCSNEVGRDTIVCTMTQALVARDSNQRIIAATIYRPSPDAAALLRINLPHGILLQQGVDVSIDAGAPTRVPITIADQNGSYATLELTADLLVALQGGGLVTFGVKAANGEAVGFQLSLKGFTSAFAKL
;
A
#
# COMPACT_ATOMS: atom_id res chain seq x y z
N MET A 1 16.54 -44.89 -61.16
CA MET A 1 17.36 -43.73 -60.78
C MET A 1 16.65 -42.46 -61.21
N LEU A 2 16.83 -41.37 -60.46
CA LEU A 2 16.14 -40.07 -60.50
C LEU A 2 14.72 -40.11 -59.90
N GLY A 3 14.43 -39.60 -58.70
CA GLY A 3 15.07 -38.54 -57.92
C GLY A 3 14.28 -37.24 -58.12
N GLY A 4 13.29 -36.97 -57.26
CA GLY A 4 12.45 -35.78 -57.29
C GLY A 4 12.15 -35.31 -55.87
N LEU A 5 12.57 -34.08 -55.58
CA LEU A 5 12.85 -33.49 -54.29
C LEU A 5 11.79 -32.40 -53.96
N LEU A 6 11.40 -32.28 -52.67
CA LEU A 6 10.85 -31.08 -51.99
C LEU A 6 9.47 -30.55 -52.48
N LEU A 7 8.57 -29.96 -51.68
CA LEU A 7 8.73 -29.03 -50.56
C LEU A 7 7.72 -29.30 -49.40
N LEU A 8 8.21 -29.25 -48.16
CA LEU A 8 7.39 -28.97 -46.97
C LEU A 8 7.21 -27.46 -46.83
N ALA A 9 5.97 -26.97 -46.82
CA ALA A 9 5.66 -25.60 -46.45
C ALA A 9 5.41 -25.52 -44.93
N LEU A 10 6.37 -24.97 -44.19
CA LEU A 10 6.22 -24.57 -42.79
C LEU A 10 5.56 -23.18 -42.77
N VAL A 11 4.31 -23.10 -42.33
CA VAL A 11 3.61 -21.84 -42.10
C VAL A 11 3.98 -21.34 -40.70
N THR A 12 4.90 -20.38 -40.63
CA THR A 12 5.23 -19.63 -39.41
C THR A 12 4.25 -18.46 -39.26
N GLY A 13 3.23 -18.63 -38.42
CA GLY A 13 2.37 -17.53 -37.97
C GLY A 13 2.95 -16.82 -36.73
N PRO A 14 2.73 -15.51 -36.54
CA PRO A 14 3.20 -14.80 -35.37
C PRO A 14 2.33 -15.16 -34.15
N VAL A 15 2.96 -15.59 -33.07
CA VAL A 15 2.34 -15.61 -31.73
C VAL A 15 2.21 -14.16 -31.29
N SER A 16 0.98 -13.63 -31.32
CA SER A 16 0.64 -12.44 -30.54
C SER A 16 0.55 -12.85 -29.07
N ALA A 17 1.56 -12.47 -28.29
CA ALA A 17 1.43 -12.39 -26.84
C ALA A 17 0.39 -11.31 -26.53
N GLN A 18 -0.81 -11.73 -26.14
CA GLN A 18 -1.79 -10.81 -25.54
C GLN A 18 -1.31 -10.53 -24.11
N ASP A 19 -0.89 -9.29 -23.86
CA ASP A 19 -0.87 -8.71 -22.53
C ASP A 19 -2.31 -8.68 -22.01
N ALA A 20 -2.75 -9.79 -21.42
CA ALA A 20 -3.98 -9.81 -20.65
C ALA A 20 -3.77 -8.90 -19.43
N PRO A 21 -4.70 -7.98 -19.13
CA PRO A 21 -4.61 -7.21 -17.91
C PRO A 21 -4.59 -8.19 -16.74
N VAL A 22 -3.57 -8.11 -15.90
CA VAL A 22 -3.48 -8.90 -14.67
C VAL A 22 -4.71 -8.54 -13.84
N ALA A 23 -5.72 -9.41 -13.87
CA ALA A 23 -6.90 -9.27 -13.06
C ALA A 23 -6.44 -9.30 -11.59
N ALA A 24 -6.75 -8.23 -10.84
CA ALA A 24 -6.46 -8.18 -9.42
C ALA A 24 -7.15 -9.37 -8.73
N GLU A 25 -6.36 -10.17 -8.00
CA GLU A 25 -6.89 -11.29 -7.24
C GLU A 25 -7.89 -10.77 -6.18
N PRO A 26 -9.05 -11.43 -5.96
CA PRO A 26 -10.01 -10.99 -4.96
C PRO A 26 -9.37 -10.91 -3.56
N LEU A 27 -9.51 -9.76 -2.89
CA LEU A 27 -9.01 -9.57 -1.52
C LEU A 27 -10.01 -10.11 -0.50
N GLN A 28 -9.52 -10.95 0.43
CA GLN A 28 -10.22 -11.19 1.68
C GLN A 28 -10.06 -9.94 2.56
N ILE A 29 -11.15 -9.22 2.83
CA ILE A 29 -11.07 -8.03 3.68
C ILE A 29 -10.84 -8.48 5.13
N GLY A 30 -9.73 -8.00 5.70
CA GLY A 30 -9.35 -8.23 7.08
C GLY A 30 -10.29 -7.54 8.08
N PRO A 31 -10.02 -7.65 9.38
CA PRO A 31 -10.86 -7.04 10.42
C PRO A 31 -11.04 -5.54 10.19
N ALA A 32 -12.21 -5.02 10.54
CA ALA A 32 -12.54 -3.59 10.45
C ALA A 32 -12.93 -3.03 11.82
N ASN A 33 -12.69 -1.74 12.02
CA ASN A 33 -13.24 -0.99 13.14
C ASN A 33 -14.72 -0.66 12.86
N ASP A 34 -15.61 -0.82 13.85
CA ASP A 34 -17.04 -0.48 13.70
C ASP A 34 -17.26 1.02 13.53
N SER A 35 -16.31 1.81 14.05
CA SER A 35 -16.26 3.25 13.87
C SER A 35 -14.93 3.65 13.25
N PRO A 36 -14.93 4.48 12.19
CA PRO A 36 -13.73 5.15 11.71
C PRO A 36 -12.98 5.80 12.88
N GLN A 37 -11.69 5.47 13.01
CA GLN A 37 -10.82 6.16 13.96
C GLN A 37 -10.38 7.49 13.34
N PRO A 38 -10.35 8.59 14.10
CA PRO A 38 -9.87 9.85 13.58
C PRO A 38 -8.39 9.76 13.21
N TRP A 39 -7.97 10.54 12.22
CA TRP A 39 -6.55 10.79 11.95
C TRP A 39 -5.96 11.62 13.08
N ALA A 40 -5.12 10.99 13.90
CA ALA A 40 -4.50 11.62 15.05
C ALA A 40 -3.21 12.36 14.65
N ILE A 41 -3.06 13.60 15.10
CA ILE A 41 -1.81 14.36 14.98
C ILE A 41 -1.02 14.21 16.28
N ASN A 42 0.24 13.80 16.18
CA ASN A 42 1.17 13.76 17.30
C ASN A 42 2.46 14.49 16.90
N CYS A 43 2.86 15.46 17.71
CA CYS A 43 4.08 16.24 17.51
C CYS A 43 5.02 16.01 18.68
N SER A 44 6.28 15.72 18.39
CA SER A 44 7.32 15.55 19.38
C SER A 44 8.59 16.25 18.95
N ASN A 45 9.37 16.69 19.94
CA ASN A 45 10.77 17.02 19.74
C ASN A 45 11.59 15.74 19.97
N GLU A 46 12.20 15.21 18.92
CA GLU A 46 13.16 14.12 19.12
C GLU A 46 14.39 14.63 19.87
N VAL A 47 14.87 13.84 20.85
CA VAL A 47 16.04 14.20 21.66
C VAL A 47 17.25 14.42 20.74
N GLY A 48 17.80 15.64 20.75
CA GLY A 48 18.93 16.03 19.89
C GLY A 48 18.55 16.70 18.56
N ARG A 49 17.26 17.00 18.34
CA ARG A 49 16.79 17.86 17.24
C ARG A 49 16.04 19.07 17.81
N ASP A 50 16.45 20.27 17.41
CA ASP A 50 15.74 21.53 17.76
C ASP A 50 14.44 21.71 16.94
N THR A 51 14.05 20.72 16.13
CA THR A 51 12.89 20.76 15.26
C THR A 51 11.79 19.84 15.78
N ILE A 52 10.58 20.38 15.94
CA ILE A 52 9.38 19.60 16.24
C ILE A 52 9.00 18.82 14.97
N VAL A 53 8.85 17.50 15.12
CA VAL A 53 8.37 16.62 14.04
C VAL A 53 6.95 16.20 14.38
N CYS A 54 6.03 16.47 13.45
CA CYS A 54 4.64 16.03 13.55
C CYS A 54 4.40 14.81 12.67
N THR A 55 3.51 13.94 13.14
CA THR A 55 3.02 12.77 12.41
C THR A 55 1.50 12.75 12.44
N MET A 56 0.89 12.31 11.34
CA MET A 56 -0.54 12.09 11.19
C MET A 56 -0.79 10.60 11.04
N THR A 57 -1.48 9.99 11.99
CA THR A 57 -1.61 8.53 12.06
C THR A 57 -3.07 8.09 12.13
N GLN A 58 -3.39 7.02 11.42
CA GLN A 58 -4.57 6.20 11.71
C GLN A 58 -4.15 4.73 11.77
N ALA A 59 -4.76 3.98 12.69
CA ALA A 59 -4.47 2.57 12.89
C ALA A 59 -5.75 1.73 12.91
N LEU A 60 -5.63 0.51 12.41
CA LEU A 60 -6.58 -0.57 12.64
C LEU A 60 -6.07 -1.39 13.83
N VAL A 61 -6.94 -1.66 14.79
CA VAL A 61 -6.57 -2.31 16.06
C VAL A 61 -7.49 -3.51 16.29
N ALA A 62 -6.93 -4.63 16.72
CA ALA A 62 -7.68 -5.81 17.09
C ALA A 62 -8.50 -5.53 18.37
N ARG A 63 -9.79 -5.85 18.35
CA ARG A 63 -10.70 -5.57 19.48
C ARG A 63 -10.31 -6.30 20.75
N ASP A 64 -9.97 -7.57 20.61
CA ASP A 64 -9.83 -8.47 21.75
C ASP A 64 -8.51 -8.27 22.49
N SER A 65 -7.45 -7.91 21.75
CA SER A 65 -6.10 -7.74 22.30
C SER A 65 -5.64 -6.28 22.38
N ASN A 66 -6.40 -5.34 21.80
CA ASN A 66 -6.00 -3.94 21.60
C ASN A 66 -4.64 -3.79 20.89
N GLN A 67 -4.23 -4.81 20.12
CA GLN A 67 -2.98 -4.78 19.37
C GLN A 67 -3.21 -4.15 17.99
N ARG A 68 -2.29 -3.29 17.57
CA ARG A 68 -2.28 -2.71 16.22
C ARG A 68 -2.12 -3.81 15.19
N ILE A 69 -3.00 -3.81 14.19
CA ILE A 69 -2.95 -4.71 13.03
C ILE A 69 -2.17 -4.04 11.90
N ILE A 70 -2.54 -2.81 11.56
CA ILE A 70 -1.87 -2.00 10.54
C ILE A 70 -1.97 -0.52 10.95
N ALA A 71 -1.00 0.29 10.56
CA ALA A 71 -1.12 1.74 10.68
C ALA A 71 -0.57 2.47 9.46
N ALA A 72 -1.26 3.54 9.08
CA ALA A 72 -0.79 4.52 8.11
C ALA A 72 -0.30 5.75 8.87
N THR A 73 0.97 6.11 8.69
CA THR A 73 1.60 7.28 9.29
C THR A 73 2.08 8.22 8.19
N ILE A 74 1.60 9.46 8.20
CA ILE A 74 2.08 10.51 7.31
C ILE A 74 3.01 11.44 8.10
N TYR A 75 4.15 11.78 7.53
CA TYR A 75 5.12 12.68 8.14
C TYR A 75 6.00 13.36 7.07
N ARG A 76 6.69 14.44 7.45
CA ARG A 76 7.74 15.05 6.62
C ARG A 76 9.11 14.78 7.27
N PRO A 77 10.09 14.23 6.54
CA PRO A 77 11.43 14.04 7.07
C PRO A 77 12.13 15.34 7.49
N SER A 78 11.80 16.45 6.83
CA SER A 78 12.22 17.81 7.15
C SER A 78 11.14 18.80 6.68
N PRO A 79 11.16 20.07 7.12
CA PRO A 79 10.13 21.05 6.76
C PRO A 79 9.92 21.22 5.25
N ASP A 80 11.00 21.14 4.46
CA ASP A 80 10.96 21.34 3.00
C ASP A 80 10.83 20.02 2.20
N ALA A 81 10.84 18.87 2.88
CA ALA A 81 10.71 17.58 2.22
C ALA A 81 9.24 17.27 1.85
N ALA A 82 9.08 16.47 0.79
CA ALA A 82 7.79 15.88 0.46
C ALA A 82 7.26 15.06 1.64
N ALA A 83 5.93 15.07 1.82
CA ALA A 83 5.29 14.21 2.81
C ALA A 83 5.41 12.75 2.36
N LEU A 84 5.67 11.86 3.31
CA LEU A 84 5.76 10.43 3.09
C LEU A 84 4.60 9.75 3.82
N LEU A 85 4.02 8.74 3.17
CA LEU A 85 3.14 7.77 3.80
C LEU A 85 3.96 6.52 4.13
N ARG A 86 4.09 6.20 5.42
CA ARG A 86 4.63 4.92 5.90
C ARG A 86 3.50 4.02 6.37
N ILE A 87 3.52 2.79 5.90
CA ILE A 87 2.57 1.73 6.25
C ILE A 87 3.31 0.77 7.18
N ASN A 88 2.90 0.71 8.44
CA ASN A 88 3.37 -0.27 9.42
C ASN A 88 2.55 -1.55 9.25
N LEU A 89 3.19 -2.62 8.79
CA LEU A 89 2.52 -3.83 8.31
C LEU A 89 2.30 -4.87 9.41
N PRO A 90 1.25 -5.71 9.27
CA PRO A 90 1.04 -6.84 10.17
C PRO A 90 2.14 -7.90 9.99
N HIS A 91 2.26 -8.76 11.00
CA HIS A 91 3.14 -9.91 10.94
C HIS A 91 2.51 -11.03 10.10
N GLY A 92 3.34 -11.99 9.65
CA GLY A 92 2.87 -13.17 8.93
C GLY A 92 2.51 -12.92 7.45
N ILE A 93 3.15 -11.93 6.82
CA ILE A 93 2.98 -11.61 5.39
C ILE A 93 4.23 -11.95 4.57
N LEU A 94 4.06 -12.10 3.26
CA LEU A 94 5.14 -12.33 2.31
C LEU A 94 5.77 -10.99 1.89
N LEU A 95 6.93 -10.67 2.48
CA LEU A 95 7.60 -9.38 2.29
C LEU A 95 7.95 -9.08 0.82
N GLN A 96 8.33 -10.11 0.05
CA GLN A 96 8.71 -9.97 -1.36
C GLN A 96 7.54 -9.59 -2.27
N GLN A 97 6.29 -9.76 -1.83
CA GLN A 97 5.10 -9.41 -2.61
C GLN A 97 4.72 -7.93 -2.50
N GLY A 98 5.34 -7.18 -1.58
CA GLY A 98 5.03 -5.77 -1.37
C GLY A 98 3.63 -5.54 -0.80
N VAL A 99 3.14 -4.32 -0.99
CA VAL A 99 1.82 -3.84 -0.53
C VAL A 99 1.12 -3.16 -1.70
N ASP A 100 -0.10 -3.58 -2.01
CA ASP A 100 -0.96 -2.89 -2.95
C ASP A 100 -1.73 -1.79 -2.24
N VAL A 101 -1.57 -0.54 -2.70
CA VAL A 101 -2.27 0.62 -2.14
C VAL A 101 -3.30 1.10 -3.15
N SER A 102 -4.57 1.14 -2.74
CA SER A 102 -5.65 1.72 -3.55
C SER A 102 -6.53 2.66 -2.74
N ILE A 103 -7.13 3.64 -3.41
CA ILE A 103 -8.12 4.56 -2.84
C ILE A 103 -9.46 4.23 -3.48
N ASP A 104 -10.44 3.89 -2.66
CA ASP A 104 -11.77 3.42 -3.09
C ASP A 104 -11.66 2.33 -4.17
N ALA A 105 -12.26 2.55 -5.35
CA ALA A 105 -12.21 1.65 -6.50
C ALA A 105 -11.09 1.98 -7.50
N GLY A 106 -10.13 2.83 -7.11
CA GLY A 106 -8.97 3.19 -7.92
C GLY A 106 -8.01 2.02 -8.14
N ALA A 107 -7.21 2.11 -9.20
CA ALA A 107 -6.22 1.08 -9.52
C ALA A 107 -5.16 0.96 -8.39
N PRO A 108 -4.81 -0.26 -7.96
CA PRO A 108 -3.80 -0.46 -6.94
C PRO A 108 -2.41 -0.11 -7.47
N THR A 109 -1.62 0.57 -6.63
CA THR A 109 -0.19 0.80 -6.85
C THR A 109 0.61 -0.08 -5.91
N ARG A 110 1.53 -0.88 -6.45
CA ARG A 110 2.38 -1.74 -5.63
C ARG A 110 3.55 -0.97 -5.04
N VAL A 111 3.71 -1.07 -3.72
CA VAL A 111 4.77 -0.42 -2.94
C VAL A 111 5.67 -1.51 -2.34
N PRO A 112 7.00 -1.46 -2.56
CA PRO A 112 7.91 -2.44 -1.97
C PRO A 112 8.02 -2.26 -0.45
N ILE A 113 8.26 -3.38 0.24
CA ILE A 113 8.61 -3.39 1.66
C ILE A 113 10.12 -3.24 1.76
N THR A 114 10.59 -2.14 2.35
CA THR A 114 12.01 -1.75 2.28
C THR A 114 12.74 -1.86 3.61
N ILE A 115 12.05 -1.76 4.73
CA ILE A 115 12.64 -1.78 6.07
C ILE A 115 11.87 -2.77 6.93
N ALA A 116 12.59 -3.57 7.71
CA ALA A 116 12.05 -4.39 8.78
C ALA A 116 12.96 -4.29 10.00
N ASP A 117 12.39 -3.96 11.15
CA ASP A 117 13.08 -3.86 12.43
C ASP A 117 12.26 -4.48 13.57
N GLN A 118 12.69 -4.29 14.81
CA GLN A 118 12.02 -4.84 15.99
C GLN A 118 10.57 -4.34 16.17
N ASN A 119 10.21 -3.22 15.55
CA ASN A 119 8.89 -2.60 15.64
C ASN A 119 7.99 -2.96 14.44
N GLY A 120 8.50 -3.72 13.46
CA GLY A 120 7.73 -4.28 12.35
C GLY A 120 8.37 -4.07 10.98
N SER A 121 7.58 -4.37 9.94
CA SER A 121 7.95 -4.17 8.54
C SER A 121 7.23 -2.95 7.97
N TYR A 122 7.90 -2.24 7.05
CA TYR A 122 7.41 -0.98 6.51
C TYR A 122 7.47 -0.94 4.99
N ALA A 123 6.37 -0.47 4.40
CA ALA A 123 6.34 0.07 3.04
C ALA A 123 6.19 1.59 3.14
N THR A 124 6.98 2.33 2.37
CA THR A 124 6.96 3.80 2.39
C THR A 124 6.84 4.31 0.96
N LEU A 125 5.96 5.26 0.74
CA LEU A 125 5.79 5.96 -0.53
C LEU A 125 5.69 7.47 -0.33
N GLU A 126 6.14 8.21 -1.32
CA GLU A 126 5.95 9.65 -1.38
C GLU A 126 4.49 9.99 -1.67
N LEU A 127 3.95 10.99 -0.96
CA LEU A 127 2.65 11.57 -1.27
C LEU A 127 2.81 12.55 -2.42
N THR A 128 2.76 12.02 -3.64
CA THR A 128 2.67 12.85 -4.85
C THR A 128 1.41 13.72 -4.81
N ALA A 129 1.40 14.78 -5.61
CA ALA A 129 0.23 15.65 -5.70
C ALA A 129 -1.05 14.88 -6.05
N ASP A 130 -0.98 13.95 -7.01
CA ASP A 130 -2.12 13.14 -7.44
C ASP A 130 -2.59 12.18 -6.33
N LEU A 131 -1.67 11.52 -5.62
CA LEU A 131 -2.01 10.64 -4.52
C LEU A 131 -2.63 11.43 -3.36
N LEU A 132 -2.10 12.61 -3.06
CA LEU A 132 -2.65 13.48 -2.02
C LEU A 132 -4.09 13.91 -2.36
N VAL A 133 -4.34 14.31 -3.61
CA VAL A 133 -5.68 14.65 -4.08
C VAL A 133 -6.63 13.45 -3.96
N ALA A 134 -6.18 12.25 -4.34
CA ALA A 134 -6.97 11.03 -4.18
C ALA A 134 -7.31 10.75 -2.71
N LEU A 135 -6.34 10.86 -1.80
CA LEU A 135 -6.56 10.64 -0.37
C LEU A 135 -7.48 11.69 0.27
N GLN A 136 -7.42 12.95 -0.18
CA GLN A 136 -8.28 14.02 0.30
C GLN A 136 -9.73 13.91 -0.21
N GLY A 137 -9.92 13.35 -1.41
CA GLY A 137 -11.23 13.14 -2.03
C GLY A 137 -11.86 11.77 -1.78
N GLY A 138 -11.08 10.80 -1.30
CA GLY A 138 -11.51 9.41 -1.16
C GLY A 138 -12.29 9.10 0.13
N GLY A 139 -12.94 7.94 0.15
CA GLY A 139 -13.64 7.41 1.32
C GLY A 139 -12.81 6.43 2.14
N LEU A 140 -12.08 5.55 1.47
CA LEU A 140 -11.26 4.49 2.05
C LEU A 140 -9.91 4.40 1.34
N VAL A 141 -8.86 4.09 2.12
CA VAL A 141 -7.60 3.57 1.60
C VAL A 141 -7.49 2.11 1.97
N THR A 142 -7.14 1.27 0.98
CA THR A 142 -6.96 -0.17 1.14
C THR A 142 -5.49 -0.53 0.98
N PHE A 143 -4.99 -1.35 1.90
CA PHE A 143 -3.65 -1.95 1.86
C PHE A 143 -3.79 -3.46 1.65
N GLY A 144 -3.57 -3.91 0.41
CA GLY A 144 -3.55 -5.31 0.03
C GLY A 144 -2.17 -5.94 0.27
N VAL A 145 -2.13 -7.12 0.87
CA VAL A 145 -0.92 -7.89 1.11
C VAL A 145 -1.16 -9.37 0.82
N LYS A 146 -0.09 -10.14 0.63
CA LYS A 146 -0.15 -11.60 0.63
C LYS A 146 0.26 -12.13 2.01
N ALA A 147 -0.64 -12.87 2.66
CA ALA A 147 -0.34 -13.59 3.89
C ALA A 147 0.62 -14.76 3.62
N ALA A 148 1.30 -15.26 4.65
CA ALA A 148 2.30 -16.33 4.54
C ALA A 148 1.72 -17.65 3.98
N ASN A 149 0.41 -17.87 4.12
CA ASN A 149 -0.33 -18.98 3.52
C ASN A 149 -0.65 -18.76 2.02
N GLY A 150 -0.28 -17.62 1.44
CA GLY A 150 -0.52 -17.27 0.04
C GLY A 150 -1.83 -16.52 -0.23
N GLU A 151 -2.67 -16.33 0.79
CA GLU A 151 -3.96 -15.64 0.67
C GLU A 151 -3.78 -14.12 0.48
N ALA A 152 -4.58 -13.52 -0.40
CA ALA A 152 -4.61 -12.08 -0.58
C ALA A 152 -5.55 -11.44 0.45
N VAL A 153 -5.01 -10.55 1.29
CA VAL A 153 -5.74 -9.91 2.39
C VAL A 153 -5.70 -8.40 2.23
N GLY A 154 -6.84 -7.74 2.39
CA GLY A 154 -6.97 -6.28 2.32
C GLY A 154 -7.29 -5.65 3.66
N PHE A 155 -6.57 -4.62 4.06
CA PHE A 155 -6.85 -3.82 5.26
C PHE A 155 -7.30 -2.42 4.89
N GLN A 156 -8.43 -1.98 5.43
CA GLN A 156 -9.03 -0.69 5.08
C GLN A 156 -8.94 0.31 6.23
N LEU A 157 -8.57 1.56 5.91
CA LEU A 157 -8.66 2.70 6.80
C LEU A 157 -9.58 3.76 6.20
N SER A 158 -10.29 4.50 7.06
CA SER A 158 -11.20 5.55 6.61
C SER A 158 -10.45 6.82 6.26
N LEU A 159 -10.76 7.45 5.13
CA LEU A 159 -10.22 8.76 4.77
C LEU A 159 -11.05 9.91 5.36
N LYS A 160 -12.08 9.61 6.14
CA LYS A 160 -12.86 10.63 6.86
C LYS A 160 -11.97 11.46 7.78
N GLY A 161 -11.97 12.77 7.57
CA GLY A 161 -11.16 13.72 8.34
C GLY A 161 -9.69 13.81 7.90
N PHE A 162 -9.27 13.05 6.87
CA PHE A 162 -7.90 13.09 6.34
C PHE A 162 -7.49 14.51 5.97
N THR A 163 -8.28 15.20 5.14
CA THR A 163 -7.99 16.56 4.66
C THR A 163 -7.79 17.57 5.79
N SER A 164 -8.65 17.51 6.82
CA SER A 164 -8.55 18.43 7.96
C SER A 164 -7.33 18.14 8.84
N ALA A 165 -6.95 16.87 9.00
CA ALA A 165 -5.77 16.49 9.75
C ALA A 165 -4.49 16.83 8.98
N PHE A 166 -4.45 16.56 7.67
CA PHE A 166 -3.28 16.82 6.83
C PHE A 166 -2.95 18.32 6.74
N ALA A 167 -3.96 19.19 6.75
CA ALA A 167 -3.75 20.65 6.82
C ALA A 167 -3.06 21.13 8.11
N LYS A 168 -2.99 20.28 9.15
CA LYS A 168 -2.33 20.58 10.44
C LYS A 168 -0.95 19.92 10.57
N LEU A 169 -0.49 19.21 9.52
CA LEU A 169 0.77 18.45 9.48
C LEU A 169 1.88 19.19 8.73
#